data_AF-B0JV79-F1
#
_entry.id   AF-B0JV79-F1
#
_cell.length_a   1.000
_cell.length_b   1.000
_cell.length_c   1.000
_cell.angle_alpha   90.00
_cell.angle_beta   90.00
_cell.angle_gamma   90.00
#
_symmetry.space_group_name_H-M   'P 1'
#
loop_
_entity.id
_entity.type
_entity.pdbx_description
1 polymer ?
#
loop_
_entity_poly.entity_id
_entity_poly.type
_entity_poly.pdbx_seq_one_letter_code
_entity_poly.pdbx_strand_id
1 'polypeptide(L)' 'MGSGQENFYADPPVDHLSLWSSPDRVTGWSINGNFVQRTTALTFLLNRLGKNQLTIIR' A
#
# COMPACT_ATOMS: atom_id res chain seq x y z
N MET A 1 -13.93 -1.45 -10.41
CA MET A 1 -12.68 -0.81 -9.93
C MET A 1 -12.78 -0.77 -8.42
N GLY A 2 -11.95 -1.57 -7.75
CA GLY A 2 -12.26 -2.17 -6.45
C GLY A 2 -12.56 -1.16 -5.34
N SER A 3 -13.56 -1.49 -4.53
CA SER A 3 -13.92 -0.87 -3.25
C SER A 3 -12.86 -1.09 -2.16
N GLY A 4 -11.58 -1.01 -2.53
CA GLY A 4 -10.46 -1.14 -1.61
C GLY A 4 -10.37 0.14 -0.80
N GLN A 5 -10.82 0.09 0.46
CA GLN A 5 -10.77 1.21 1.40
C GLN A 5 -9.33 1.68 1.72
N GLU A 6 -8.32 0.94 1.26
CA GLU A 6 -6.90 1.23 1.47
C GLU A 6 -6.20 1.56 0.15
N ASN A 7 -5.66 2.77 0.05
CA ASN A 7 -4.92 3.27 -1.10
C ASN A 7 -3.51 3.71 -0.71
N PHE A 8 -2.58 3.63 -1.65
CA PHE A 8 -1.21 4.12 -1.48
C PHE A 8 -0.87 5.13 -2.58
N TYR A 9 -0.26 6.24 -2.17
CA TYR A 9 0.16 7.32 -3.07
C TYR A 9 1.64 7.62 -2.86
N ALA A 10 2.45 7.43 -3.90
CA ALA A 10 3.88 7.71 -3.84
C ALA A 10 4.16 9.22 -3.71
N ASP A 11 5.14 9.57 -2.89
CA ASP A 11 5.54 10.96 -2.66
C ASP A 11 7.03 11.02 -2.27
N PRO A 12 7.94 11.50 -3.14
CA PRO A 12 7.66 12.13 -4.42
C PRO A 12 7.00 11.16 -5.43
N PRO A 13 6.27 11.69 -6.43
CA PRO A 13 5.68 10.87 -7.49
C PRO A 13 6.75 10.09 -8.24
N VAL A 14 6.47 8.83 -8.58
CA VAL A 14 7.33 7.96 -9.37
C VAL A 14 6.53 7.25 -10.45
N ASP A 15 7.19 6.86 -11.53
CA ASP A 15 6.60 5.97 -12.54
C ASP A 15 6.15 4.64 -11.93
N HIS A 16 5.05 4.12 -12.47
CA HIS A 16 4.46 2.85 -12.02
C HIS A 16 5.45 1.69 -12.09
N LEU A 17 6.31 1.64 -13.11
CA LEU A 17 7.36 0.63 -13.23
C LEU A 17 8.43 0.75 -12.13
N SER A 18 8.83 1.97 -11.80
CA SER A 18 9.81 2.25 -10.75
C SER A 18 9.31 1.83 -9.37
N LEU A 19 8.00 2.03 -9.11
CA LEU A 19 7.35 1.55 -7.90
C LEU A 19 7.42 0.03 -7.75
N TRP A 20 7.13 -0.71 -8.82
CA TRP A 20 7.17 -2.17 -8.79
C TRP A 20 8.58 -2.74 -8.80
N SER A 21 9.55 -2.01 -9.36
CA SER A 21 10.94 -2.46 -9.43
C SER A 21 11.67 -2.39 -8.09
N SER A 22 11.31 -1.46 -7.19
CA SER A 22 11.92 -1.31 -5.87
C SER A 22 10.94 -0.74 -4.84
N PRO A 23 9.90 -1.50 -4.45
CA PRO A 23 8.83 -1.01 -3.58
C PRO A 23 9.31 -0.66 -2.16
N ASP A 24 10.45 -1.19 -1.71
CA ASP A 24 11.09 -0.86 -0.44
C ASP A 24 11.69 0.56 -0.42
N ARG A 25 12.06 1.08 -1.60
CA ARG A 25 12.67 2.40 -1.75
C ARG A 25 11.66 3.50 -2.06
N VAL A 26 10.46 3.13 -2.49
CA VAL A 26 9.39 4.08 -2.77
C VAL A 26 8.60 4.33 -1.49
N THR A 27 8.71 5.54 -0.97
CA THR A 27 7.89 5.99 0.14
C THR A 27 6.60 6.62 -0.38
N GLY A 28 5.54 6.54 0.41
CA GLY A 28 4.29 7.21 0.12
C GLY A 28 3.38 7.35 1.33
N TRP A 29 2.17 7.80 1.06
CA TRP A 29 1.09 7.90 2.03
C TRP A 29 0.14 6.73 1.83
N SER A 30 -0.12 5.98 2.91
CA SER A 30 -1.22 5.02 2.97
C SER A 30 -2.44 5.72 3.54
N ILE A 31 -3.57 5.61 2.84
CA ILE A 31 -4.85 6.20 3.22
C ILE A 31 -5.86 5.08 3.44
N ASN A 32 -6.41 5.00 4.64
CA ASN A 32 -7.51 4.11 5.01
C ASN A 32 -8.60 4.92 5.73
N GLY A 33 -9.66 5.27 5.01
CA GLY A 33 -10.69 6.18 5.51
C GLY A 33 -10.08 7.51 5.97
N ASN A 34 -10.24 7.85 7.25
CA ASN A 34 -9.71 9.09 7.84
C ASN A 34 -8.29 8.93 8.40
N PHE A 35 -7.68 7.74 8.27
CA PHE A 35 -6.34 7.48 8.75
C PHE A 35 -5.33 7.61 7.61
N VAL A 36 -4.33 8.46 7.83
CA VAL A 36 -3.23 8.72 6.89
C VAL A 36 -1.92 8.45 7.62
N GLN A 37 -1.05 7.64 7.00
CA GLN A 37 0.26 7.32 7.57
C GLN A 37 1.35 7.30 6.51
N ARG A 38 2.56 7.68 6.91
CA ARG A 38 3.75 7.57 6.08
C ARG A 38 4.28 6.14 6.09
N THR A 39 4.54 5.58 4.92
CA THR A 39 5.04 4.20 4.80
C THR A 39 5.82 4.00 3.50
N THR A 40 6.36 2.81 3.27
CA THR A 40 6.90 2.39 1.97
C THR A 40 5.84 1.61 1.19
N ALA A 41 5.98 1.55 -0.14
CA ALA A 41 5.12 0.72 -0.96
C ALA A 41 5.20 -0.76 -0.54
N LEU A 42 6.40 -1.24 -0.19
CA LEU A 42 6.59 -2.60 0.32
C LEU A 42 5.80 -2.84 1.62
N THR A 43 5.97 -1.98 2.63
CA THR A 43 5.27 -2.14 3.91
C THR A 43 3.75 -2.05 3.72
N PHE A 44 3.25 -1.15 2.86
CA PHE A 44 1.84 -1.10 2.49
C PHE A 44 1.34 -2.41 1.88
N LEU A 45 2.06 -2.96 0.91
CA LEU A 45 1.70 -4.22 0.25
C LEU A 45 1.72 -5.41 1.22
N LEU A 46 2.74 -5.50 2.08
CA LEU A 46 2.83 -6.55 3.11
C LEU A 46 1.66 -6.47 4.08
N ASN A 47 1.31 -5.26 4.54
CA ASN A 47 0.15 -5.06 5.41
C ASN A 47 -1.15 -5.49 4.73
N ARG A 48 -1.31 -5.22 3.42
CA ARG A 48 -2.48 -5.65 2.65
C ARG A 48 -2.55 -7.16 2.50
N LEU A 49 -1.43 -7.81 2.18
CA LEU A 49 -1.36 -9.26 2.00
C LEU A 49 -1.55 -10.00 3.32
N GLY A 50 -0.99 -9.49 4.42
CA GLY A 50 -1.14 -10.06 5.76
C GLY A 50 -2.59 -10.00 6.28
N LYS A 51 -3.31 -8.91 5.98
CA LYS A 51 -4.76 -8.80 6.31
C LYS A 51 -5.62 -9.81 5.55
N ASN A 52 -5.24 -10.14 4.31
CA ASN A 52 -6.03 -11.01 3.44
C ASN A 52 -5.93 -12.51 3.77
N GLN A 53 -4.98 -12.91 4.63
CA GLN A 53 -4.84 -14.31 5.10
C GLN A 53 -5.75 -14.65 6.29
N LEU A 54 -6.32 -13.65 6.97
CA LEU A 54 -7.16 -13.85 8.16
C LEU A 54 -8.65 -14.04 7.84
N THR A 55 -9.04 -14.02 6.56
CA THR A 55 -10.46 -14.14 6.14
C THR A 55 -10.85 -15.56 5.69
N ILE A 56 -9.92 -16.53 5.66
CA ILE A 56 -10.20 -17.91 5.22
C ILE A 56 -10.56 -18.85 6.41
N ILE A 57 -10.57 -18.35 7.65
CA ILE A 57 -10.97 -19.13 8.83
C ILE A 57 -12.04 -18.38 9.62
N ARG A 58 -13.26 -18.30 9.09
CA ARG A 58 -14.49 -18.02 9.85
C ARG A 58 -15.67 -18.75 9.24
#